data_AF-A0A3M5LCI7-F1
#
_entry.id   AF-A0A3M5LCI7-F1
#
_cell.length_a   1.000
_cell.length_b   1.000
_cell.length_c   1.000
_cell.angle_alpha   90.00
_cell.angle_beta   90.00
_cell.angle_gamma   90.00
#
_symmetry.space_group_name_H-M   'P 1'
#
loop_
_entity.id
_entity.type
_entity.pdbx_description
1 polymer ?
#
loop_
_entity_poly.entity_id
_entity_poly.type
_entity_poly.pdbx_seq_one_letter_code
_entity_poly.pdbx_strand_id
1 'polypeptide(L)'
;MHMPDTASLTDREFGQFQNWLYNAAGIKLTLAKKALVAGRLFKRLKHYELDSYGEYFKLIMNDQRNGELQVALDLLTTNETYFFREPKHFDFLRQQVLT
;
A
#
# COMPACT_ATOMS: atom_id res chain seq x y z
N MET A 1 -9.75 -21.81 -22.99
CA MET A 1 -9.46 -20.45 -22.54
C MET A 1 -8.93 -20.55 -21.12
N HIS A 2 -7.61 -20.45 -20.95
CA HIS A 2 -6.94 -20.66 -19.67
C HIS A 2 -7.18 -19.40 -18.82
N MET A 3 -7.99 -19.49 -17.75
CA MET A 3 -7.99 -18.46 -16.72
C MET A 3 -6.64 -18.60 -16.00
N PRO A 4 -5.76 -17.58 -16.00
CA PRO A 4 -4.53 -17.68 -15.24
C PRO A 4 -4.90 -17.85 -13.77
N ASP A 5 -4.32 -18.88 -13.15
CA ASP A 5 -4.36 -19.11 -11.72
C ASP A 5 -4.17 -17.80 -10.98
N THR A 6 -4.92 -17.61 -9.90
CA THR A 6 -4.80 -16.43 -9.03
C THR A 6 -3.32 -16.17 -8.72
N ALA A 7 -2.77 -15.08 -9.24
CA ALA A 7 -1.38 -14.70 -8.97
C ALA A 7 -1.18 -14.68 -7.45
N SER A 8 -0.29 -15.54 -6.96
CA SER A 8 0.02 -15.67 -5.54
C SER A 8 1.26 -14.87 -5.23
N LEU A 9 1.20 -14.02 -4.20
CA LEU A 9 2.34 -13.23 -3.77
C LEU A 9 3.35 -14.17 -3.07
N THR A 10 4.53 -14.32 -3.64
CA THR A 10 5.60 -15.12 -3.01
C THR A 10 6.22 -14.40 -1.82
N ASP A 11 6.91 -15.11 -0.93
CA ASP A 11 7.62 -14.48 0.20
C ASP A 11 8.75 -13.56 -0.27
N ARG A 12 9.41 -13.93 -1.38
CA ARG A 12 10.45 -13.11 -1.99
C ARG A 12 9.88 -11.78 -2.49
N GLU A 13 8.80 -11.80 -3.25
CA GLU A 13 8.14 -10.59 -3.75
C GLU A 13 7.59 -9.76 -2.59
N PHE A 14 6.97 -10.40 -1.60
CA PHE A 14 6.50 -9.70 -0.40
C PHE A 14 7.65 -8.98 0.32
N GLY A 15 8.81 -9.62 0.45
CA GLY A 15 10.01 -9.01 1.01
C GLY A 15 10.48 -7.77 0.23
N GLN A 16 10.31 -7.75 -1.11
CA GLN A 16 10.61 -6.57 -1.92
C GLN A 16 9.68 -5.41 -1.59
N PHE A 17 8.36 -5.64 -1.55
CA PHE A 17 7.41 -4.59 -1.14
C PHE A 17 7.63 -4.13 0.29
N GLN A 18 7.94 -5.04 1.22
CA GLN A 18 8.22 -4.71 2.61
C GLN A 18 9.43 -3.79 2.74
N ASN A 19 10.56 -4.12 2.08
CA ASN A 19 11.77 -3.32 2.12
C ASN A 19 11.55 -1.95 1.46
N TRP A 20 10.88 -1.94 0.30
CA TRP A 20 10.56 -0.71 -0.39
C TRP A 20 9.67 0.21 0.46
N LEU A 21 8.58 -0.30 1.05
CA LEU A 21 7.65 0.49 1.85
C LEU A 21 8.29 1.03 3.14
N TYR A 22 9.19 0.23 3.74
CA TYR A 22 9.98 0.68 4.88
C TYR A 22 10.88 1.86 4.50
N ASN A 23 11.58 1.76 3.37
CA ASN A 23 12.48 2.84 2.91
C ASN A 23 11.71 4.09 2.45
N ALA A 24 10.53 3.92 1.84
CA ALA A 24 9.75 5.03 1.30
C ALA A 24 8.92 5.78 2.37
N ALA A 25 8.41 5.08 3.38
CA ALA A 25 7.43 5.64 4.33
C ALA A 25 7.66 5.23 5.80
N GLY A 26 8.71 4.48 6.12
CA GLY A 26 8.97 3.99 7.48
C GLY A 26 7.97 2.92 7.97
N ILE A 27 7.11 2.40 7.09
CA ILE A 27 6.06 1.45 7.47
C ILE A 27 6.62 0.02 7.48
N LYS A 28 6.64 -0.59 8.67
CA LYS A 28 6.99 -2.01 8.82
C LYS A 28 5.79 -2.90 8.53
N LEU A 29 5.83 -3.62 7.41
CA LEU A 29 4.88 -4.69 7.13
C LEU A 29 5.32 -5.99 7.82
N THR A 30 4.39 -6.62 8.53
CA THR A 30 4.59 -7.95 9.10
C THR A 30 4.03 -9.01 8.15
N LEU A 31 4.49 -10.26 8.26
CA LEU A 31 4.00 -11.38 7.44
C LEU A 31 2.48 -11.55 7.51
N ALA A 32 1.85 -11.23 8.66
CA ALA A 32 0.40 -11.25 8.81
C ALA A 32 -0.34 -10.30 7.83
N LYS A 33 0.33 -9.27 7.31
CA LYS A 33 -0.22 -8.32 6.32
C LYS A 33 -0.02 -8.77 4.88
N LYS A 34 0.60 -9.93 4.61
CA LYS A 34 0.88 -10.42 3.24
C LYS A 34 -0.38 -10.56 2.40
N ALA A 35 -1.45 -11.12 2.97
CA ALA A 35 -2.73 -11.24 2.28
C ALA A 35 -3.35 -9.88 1.94
N LEU A 36 -3.20 -8.88 2.83
CA LEU A 36 -3.64 -7.51 2.57
C LEU A 36 -2.85 -6.88 1.42
N VAL A 37 -1.52 -7.01 1.40
CA VAL A 37 -0.69 -6.51 0.29
C VAL A 37 -1.11 -7.14 -1.03
N ALA A 38 -1.26 -8.47 -1.07
CA ALA A 38 -1.72 -9.18 -2.25
C ALA A 38 -3.09 -8.65 -2.72
N GLY A 39 -4.07 -8.58 -1.83
CA GLY A 39 -5.42 -8.11 -2.18
C GLY A 39 -5.46 -6.66 -2.66
N ARG A 40 -4.69 -5.76 -2.03
CA ARG A 40 -4.68 -4.33 -2.41
C ARG A 40 -3.98 -4.09 -3.76
N LEU A 41 -2.95 -4.87 -4.08
CA LEU A 41 -2.21 -4.74 -5.35
C LEU A 41 -2.82 -5.56 -6.50
N PHE A 42 -3.62 -6.59 -6.22
CA PHE A 42 -4.17 -7.49 -7.25
C PHE A 42 -4.92 -6.75 -8.37
N LYS A 43 -5.70 -5.72 -8.02
CA LYS A 43 -6.40 -4.90 -9.03
C LYS A 43 -5.43 -4.15 -9.96
N ARG A 44 -4.23 -3.80 -9.48
CA ARG A 44 -3.18 -3.16 -10.28
C ARG A 44 -2.52 -4.14 -11.22
N LEU A 45 -2.27 -5.38 -10.78
CA LEU A 45 -1.80 -6.46 -11.67
C LEU A 45 -2.77 -6.67 -12.84
N LYS A 46 -4.07 -6.73 -12.56
CA LYS A 46 -5.10 -6.84 -13.61
C LYS A 46 -5.17 -5.63 -14.52
N HIS A 47 -4.99 -4.42 -13.98
CA HIS A 47 -5.00 -3.19 -14.78
C HIS A 47 -3.86 -3.15 -15.81
N TYR A 48 -2.68 -3.69 -15.47
CA TYR A 48 -1.52 -3.75 -16.35
C TYR A 48 -1.35 -5.10 -17.05
N GLU A 49 -2.33 -6.00 -16.93
CA GLU A 49 -2.29 -7.35 -17.52
C GLU A 49 -1.02 -8.13 -17.16
N LEU A 50 -0.58 -8.01 -15.89
CA LEU A 50 0.61 -8.68 -15.36
C LEU A 50 0.27 -10.01 -14.70
N ASP A 51 1.16 -10.98 -14.85
CA ASP A 51 0.98 -12.34 -14.32
C ASP A 51 1.62 -12.53 -12.94
N SER A 52 2.48 -11.60 -12.51
CA SER A 52 3.19 -11.69 -11.22
C SER A 52 3.31 -10.35 -10.49
N TYR A 53 3.43 -10.43 -9.15
CA TYR A 53 3.71 -9.26 -8.33
C TYR A 53 5.14 -8.75 -8.54
N GLY A 54 6.08 -9.62 -8.90
CA GLY A 54 7.44 -9.25 -9.25
C GLY A 54 7.52 -8.40 -10.52
N GLU A 55 6.71 -8.68 -11.54
CA GLU A 55 6.59 -7.82 -12.72
C GLU A 55 5.99 -6.47 -12.36
N TYR A 56 4.95 -6.46 -11.52
CA TYR A 56 4.38 -5.21 -11.03
C TYR A 56 5.40 -4.40 -10.22
N PHE A 57 6.20 -5.05 -9.36
CA PHE A 57 7.27 -4.40 -8.61
C PHE A 57 8.31 -3.76 -9.54
N LYS A 58 8.74 -4.47 -10.59
CA LYS A 58 9.66 -3.91 -11.60
C LYS A 58 9.04 -2.70 -12.31
N LEU A 59 7.77 -2.78 -12.68
CA LEU A 59 7.06 -1.70 -13.35
C LEU A 59 7.07 -0.42 -12.51
N ILE A 60 6.74 -0.51 -11.22
CA ILE A 60 6.71 0.67 -10.34
C ILE A 60 8.10 1.21 -10.00
N MET A 61 9.12 0.36 -9.91
CA MET A 61 10.50 0.79 -9.61
C MET A 61 11.19 1.46 -10.79
N ASN A 62 10.81 1.10 -12.03
CA ASN A 62 11.36 1.72 -13.22
C ASN A 62 10.69 3.06 -13.58
N ASP A 63 9.70 3.51 -12.79
CA ASP A 63 8.92 4.75 -12.95
C ASP A 63 8.42 5.00 -14.39
N GLN A 64 8.19 3.92 -15.14
CA GLN A 64 7.82 4.03 -16.57
C GLN A 64 6.39 4.55 -16.77
N ARG A 65 5.62 4.66 -15.69
CA ARG A 65 4.21 5.06 -15.69
C ARG A 65 4.05 6.17 -14.67
N ASN A 66 3.98 7.41 -15.15
CA ASN A 66 3.85 8.65 -14.38
C ASN A 66 2.93 8.51 -13.15
N GLY A 67 3.50 8.19 -11.99
CA GLY A 67 2.79 8.14 -10.71
C GLY A 67 2.32 6.76 -10.23
N GLU A 68 2.60 5.65 -10.93
CA GLU A 68 2.18 4.32 -10.45
C GLU A 68 2.83 3.94 -9.12
N LEU A 69 4.07 4.39 -8.89
CA LEU A 69 4.75 4.22 -7.61
C LEU A 69 3.95 4.87 -6.47
N GLN A 70 3.40 6.07 -6.70
CA GLN A 70 2.56 6.75 -5.71
C GLN A 70 1.25 6.00 -5.48
N VAL A 71 0.61 5.48 -6.55
CA VAL A 71 -0.61 4.66 -6.43
C VAL A 71 -0.35 3.42 -5.58
N ALA A 72 0.77 2.73 -5.80
CA ALA A 72 1.15 1.58 -4.99
C ALA A 72 1.38 1.98 -3.52
N LEU A 73 2.01 3.12 -3.26
CA LEU A 73 2.24 3.63 -1.91
C LEU A 73 0.91 3.94 -1.19
N ASP A 74 0.00 4.63 -1.85
CA ASP A 74 -1.32 4.98 -1.32
C ASP A 74 -2.15 3.74 -1.00
N LEU A 75 -2.10 2.73 -1.87
CA LEU A 75 -2.76 1.45 -1.63
C LEU A 75 -2.16 0.70 -0.44
N LEU A 76 -0.86 0.79 -0.18
CA LEU A 76 -0.22 0.03 0.89
C LEU A 76 -0.18 0.77 2.23
N THR A 77 -0.51 2.07 2.25
CA THR A 77 -0.72 2.85 3.47
C THR A 77 -2.17 2.74 3.97
N THR A 78 -2.44 3.21 5.18
CA THR A 78 -3.81 3.28 5.73
C THR A 78 -4.15 4.74 5.96
N ASN A 79 -4.93 5.31 5.04
CA ASN A 79 -5.43 6.68 5.13
C ASN A 79 -6.83 6.70 5.77
N GLU A 80 -6.96 6.25 7.02
CA GLU A 80 -8.21 6.33 7.76
C GLU A 80 -8.28 7.69 8.48
N THR A 81 -9.23 8.54 8.10
CA THR A 81 -9.44 9.86 8.72
C THR A 81 -10.90 10.27 8.64
N TYR A 82 -11.36 11.07 9.60
CA TYR A 82 -12.70 11.63 9.65
C TYR A 82 -12.72 12.90 10.52
N PHE A 83 -13.70 13.77 10.29
CA PHE A 83 -13.85 15.01 11.04
C PHE A 83 -14.05 14.74 12.54
N PHE A 84 -13.37 15.53 13.38
CA PHE A 84 -13.41 15.41 14.83
C PHE A 84 -12.98 14.02 15.36
N ARG A 85 -12.06 13.34 14.67
CA ARG A 85 -11.38 12.15 15.19
C ARG A 85 -10.75 12.47 16.55
N GLU A 86 -11.07 11.67 17.56
CA GLU A 86 -10.63 11.88 18.95
C GLU A 86 -11.13 13.23 19.53
N PRO A 87 -12.45 13.39 19.75
CA PRO A 87 -13.08 14.68 20.07
C PRO A 87 -12.51 15.37 21.33
N LYS A 88 -12.01 14.61 22.30
CA LYS A 88 -11.37 15.14 23.52
C LYS A 88 -10.16 16.05 23.23
N HIS A 89 -9.44 15.83 22.12
CA HIS A 89 -8.34 16.70 21.72
C HIS A 89 -8.84 18.09 21.28
N PHE A 90 -10.03 18.18 20.69
CA PHE A 90 -10.64 19.46 20.31
C PHE A 90 -11.17 20.22 21.53
N ASP A 91 -11.71 19.51 22.52
CA ASP A 91 -12.09 20.11 23.81
C ASP A 91 -10.88 20.72 24.52
N PHE A 92 -9.75 20.00 24.54
CA PHE A 92 -8.49 20.49 25.10
C PHE A 92 -7.99 21.74 24.37
N LEU A 93 -7.96 21.70 23.03
CA LEU A 93 -7.52 22.83 22.20
C LEU A 93 -8.34 24.09 22.51
N ARG A 94 -9.68 23.95 22.63
CA ARG A 94 -10.59 25.05 22.99
C ARG A 94 -10.30 25.61 24.39
N GLN A 95 -9.99 24.76 25.36
CA GLN A 95 -9.83 25.16 26.76
C GLN A 95 -8.45 25.74 27.09
N GLN A 96 -7.40 25.30 26.39
CA GLN A 96 -6.02 25.55 26.78
C GLN A 96 -5.21 26.38 25.79
N VAL A 97 -5.62 26.43 24.51
CA VAL A 97 -4.83 27.08 23.44
C VAL A 97 -5.54 28.29 22.85
N LEU A 98 -6.87 28.23 22.71
CA LEU A 98 -7.68 29.29 22.10
C LEU A 98 -8.23 30.30 23.12
N THR A 99 -7.63 30.34 24.31
CA THR A 99 -8.07 31.15 25.46
C THR A 99 -7.36 32.49 25.53
#